data_AF-A0A8J2NUJ5-F1
#
_entry.id   AF-A0A8J2NUJ5-F1
#
_cell.length_a   1.000
_cell.length_b   1.000
_cell.length_c   1.000
_cell.angle_alpha   90.00
_cell.angle_beta   90.00
_cell.angle_gamma   90.00
#
_symmetry.space_group_name_H-M   'P 1'
#
loop_
_entity.id
_entity.type
_entity.pdbx_description
1 polymer ?
#
loop_
_entity_poly.entity_id
_entity_poly.type
_entity_poly.pdbx_seq_one_letter_code
_entity_poly.pdbx_strand_id
1 'polypeptide(L)'
;MHILALWLVLILVLPSNARTRVRRSAPEEMAGLFEGDIVISEKEKELLEDGKASAGIIGSHFRWPQATVPYTISNDFSRSDVQTMQAAMSEISAKTCIRFKPHGGERHSIFIQDGYGCSSEVGRREPMQEVTLSRGGCITKGTVIHELVHAIGFWHEQ
;
A
#
# COMPACT_ATOMS: atom_id res chain seq x y z
N MET A 1 44.29 -45.69 -37.41
CA MET A 1 43.78 -46.07 -36.07
C MET A 1 43.93 -44.85 -35.18
N HIS A 2 42.91 -43.98 -35.16
CA HIS A 2 41.91 -43.85 -34.09
C HIS A 2 42.41 -42.91 -32.97
N ILE A 3 41.76 -41.85 -32.50
CA ILE A 3 40.40 -41.28 -32.63
C ILE A 3 40.53 -39.84 -32.06
N LEU A 4 39.94 -38.84 -32.74
CA LEU A 4 39.08 -37.73 -32.28
C LEU A 4 39.28 -37.21 -30.81
N ALA A 5 39.18 -35.94 -30.44
CA ALA A 5 38.69 -34.72 -31.08
C ALA A 5 39.00 -33.52 -30.16
N LEU A 6 39.16 -32.36 -30.80
CA LEU A 6 38.74 -31.02 -30.35
C LEU A 6 38.25 -30.87 -28.91
N TRP A 7 38.98 -30.11 -28.09
CA TRP A 7 38.37 -29.14 -27.16
C TRP A 7 39.26 -27.89 -27.10
N LEU A 8 39.02 -26.99 -28.06
CA LEU A 8 39.50 -25.63 -28.07
C LEU A 8 38.68 -24.82 -27.04
N VAL A 9 39.39 -24.07 -26.20
CA VAL A 9 39.00 -22.75 -25.62
C VAL A 9 37.63 -22.67 -24.92
N LEU A 10 37.62 -22.53 -23.59
CA LEU A 10 36.69 -21.62 -22.93
C LEU A 10 37.16 -21.15 -21.54
N ILE A 11 37.70 -19.93 -21.53
CA ILE A 11 37.40 -18.86 -20.57
C ILE A 11 37.77 -19.10 -19.09
N LEU A 12 38.96 -18.57 -18.74
CA LEU A 12 39.13 -17.74 -17.55
C LEU A 12 37.96 -16.74 -17.44
N VAL A 13 37.02 -16.98 -16.54
CA VAL A 13 36.30 -16.03 -15.64
C VAL A 13 35.24 -16.89 -14.94
N LEU A 14 35.57 -17.44 -13.76
CA LEU A 14 34.51 -17.87 -12.84
C LEU A 14 33.86 -16.59 -12.31
N PRO A 15 32.56 -16.34 -12.54
CA PRO A 15 31.90 -15.19 -11.96
C PRO A 15 31.92 -15.35 -10.44
N SER A 16 32.48 -14.36 -9.76
CA SER A 16 32.35 -14.18 -8.33
C SER A 16 30.89 -14.26 -7.93
N ASN A 17 30.58 -15.22 -7.05
CA ASN A 17 29.58 -15.13 -5.99
C ASN A 17 28.29 -14.37 -6.35
N ALA A 18 27.46 -14.94 -7.24
CA ALA A 18 26.06 -14.54 -7.32
C ALA A 18 25.31 -15.17 -6.13
N ARG A 19 25.50 -14.60 -4.94
CA ARG A 19 24.53 -14.72 -3.85
C ARG A 19 23.21 -14.29 -4.47
N THR A 20 22.25 -15.22 -4.64
CA THR A 20 20.89 -14.87 -5.07
C THR A 20 20.38 -13.86 -4.07
N ARG A 21 20.42 -12.58 -4.44
CA ARG A 21 19.73 -11.54 -3.69
C ARG A 21 18.27 -11.88 -3.92
N VAL A 22 17.64 -12.57 -2.96
CA VAL A 22 16.18 -12.48 -2.81
C VAL A 22 15.92 -10.98 -2.79
N ARG A 23 15.39 -10.44 -3.89
CA ARG A 23 14.96 -9.06 -3.94
C ARG A 23 13.83 -9.00 -2.91
N ARG A 24 14.13 -8.52 -1.71
CA ARG A 24 13.09 -8.16 -0.74
C ARG A 24 12.30 -7.08 -1.45
N SER A 25 11.13 -7.42 -1.97
CA SER A 25 10.14 -6.46 -2.41
C SER A 25 9.82 -5.55 -1.23
N ALA A 26 9.59 -4.27 -1.50
CA ALA A 26 9.11 -3.37 -0.47
C ALA A 26 7.75 -3.90 0.06
N PRO A 27 7.43 -3.76 1.35
CA PRO A 27 6.14 -4.21 1.91
C PRO A 27 4.93 -3.76 1.08
N GLU A 28 5.01 -2.57 0.50
CA GLU A 28 4.03 -1.93 -0.39
C GLU A 28 3.88 -2.66 -1.74
N GLU A 29 4.91 -3.35 -2.23
CA GLU A 29 4.85 -4.13 -3.47
C GLU A 29 4.42 -5.59 -3.23
N MET A 30 4.28 -6.02 -1.97
CA MET A 30 4.05 -7.44 -1.68
C MET A 30 2.61 -7.87 -1.92
N ALA A 31 1.64 -6.96 -1.82
CA ALA A 31 0.23 -7.32 -1.90
C ALA A 31 -0.19 -7.80 -3.30
N GLY A 32 0.61 -7.50 -4.33
CA GLY A 32 0.32 -7.90 -5.72
C GLY A 32 -0.90 -7.20 -6.29
N LEU A 33 -1.20 -6.00 -5.79
CA LEU A 33 -2.35 -5.19 -6.17
C LEU A 33 -1.99 -4.19 -7.29
N PHE A 34 -2.97 -3.36 -7.70
CA PHE A 34 -2.71 -2.31 -8.68
C PHE A 34 -1.64 -1.35 -8.14
N GLU A 35 -0.64 -1.04 -8.97
CA GLU A 35 0.56 -0.29 -8.57
C GLU A 35 1.31 -0.82 -7.31
N GLY A 36 1.00 -2.04 -6.87
CA GLY A 36 1.61 -2.73 -5.73
C GLY A 36 0.67 -2.88 -4.54
N ASP A 37 -0.04 -1.81 -4.17
CA ASP A 37 -0.74 -1.61 -2.88
C ASP A 37 -2.18 -1.08 -3.02
N ILE A 38 -2.67 -0.78 -4.23
CA ILE A 38 -3.99 -0.19 -4.41
C ILE A 38 -5.06 -1.25 -4.72
N VAL A 39 -6.08 -1.31 -3.87
CA VAL A 39 -7.27 -2.12 -4.12
C VAL A 39 -8.21 -1.36 -5.07
N ILE A 40 -8.45 -1.91 -6.26
CA ILE A 40 -9.37 -1.34 -7.26
C ILE A 40 -10.35 -2.39 -7.78
N SER A 41 -11.53 -1.96 -8.23
CA SER A 41 -12.44 -2.79 -9.01
C SER A 41 -12.00 -2.91 -10.48
N GLU A 42 -12.44 -3.97 -11.17
CA GLU A 42 -12.15 -4.15 -12.61
C GLU A 42 -12.57 -2.95 -13.46
N LYS A 43 -13.70 -2.33 -13.11
CA LYS A 43 -14.20 -1.13 -13.80
C LYS A 43 -13.27 0.08 -13.62
N GLU A 44 -12.64 0.20 -12.46
CA GLU A 44 -11.68 1.29 -12.20
C GLU A 44 -10.37 1.06 -12.91
N LYS A 45 -9.94 -0.19 -13.00
CA LYS A 45 -8.77 -0.57 -13.79
C LYS A 45 -8.89 -0.12 -15.24
N GLU A 46 -10.04 -0.39 -15.88
CA GLU A 46 -10.33 0.08 -17.24
C GLU A 46 -10.27 1.62 -17.37
N LEU A 47 -10.78 2.35 -16.36
CA LEU A 47 -10.77 3.83 -16.37
C LEU A 47 -9.38 4.43 -16.17
N LEU A 48 -8.52 3.75 -15.41
CA LEU A 48 -7.15 4.18 -15.13
C LEU A 48 -6.22 3.89 -16.32
N GLU A 49 -6.40 2.75 -17.00
CA GLU A 49 -5.64 2.39 -18.21
C GLU A 49 -5.90 3.37 -19.38
N ASP A 50 -7.07 4.02 -19.41
CA ASP A 50 -7.45 5.06 -20.36
C ASP A 50 -6.69 6.40 -20.17
N GLY A 51 -5.82 6.52 -19.16
CA GLY A 51 -5.01 7.73 -18.90
C GLY A 51 -5.80 8.90 -18.31
N LYS A 52 -6.96 8.64 -17.69
CA LYS A 52 -7.85 9.67 -17.10
C LYS A 52 -7.62 9.89 -15.60
N ALA A 53 -6.49 9.44 -15.05
CA ALA A 53 -6.16 9.60 -13.65
C ALA A 53 -5.64 11.02 -13.36
N SER A 54 -6.31 11.72 -12.44
CA SER A 54 -5.77 12.89 -11.73
C SER A 54 -5.06 12.38 -10.46
N ALA A 55 -4.14 13.16 -9.86
CA ALA A 55 -3.46 12.79 -8.62
C ALA A 55 -4.44 12.36 -7.50
N GLY A 56 -5.61 13.01 -7.43
CA GLY A 56 -6.72 12.57 -6.60
C GLY A 56 -7.86 11.95 -7.40
N ILE A 57 -8.56 10.97 -6.79
CA ILE A 57 -9.75 10.33 -7.36
C ILE A 57 -10.82 11.35 -7.73
N ILE A 58 -11.46 11.17 -8.89
CA ILE A 58 -12.48 12.08 -9.42
C ILE A 58 -13.87 11.61 -8.96
N GLY A 59 -14.66 12.53 -8.41
CA GLY A 59 -16.03 12.28 -7.96
C GLY A 59 -16.24 12.65 -6.50
N SER A 60 -17.21 13.52 -6.22
CA SER A 60 -17.50 13.99 -4.86
C SER A 60 -17.98 12.88 -3.92
N HIS A 61 -18.58 11.83 -4.46
CA HIS A 61 -19.04 10.68 -3.66
C HIS A 61 -17.87 9.88 -3.05
N PHE A 62 -16.66 9.94 -3.61
CA PHE A 62 -15.46 9.34 -3.01
C PHE A 62 -14.81 10.20 -1.93
N ARG A 63 -15.34 11.39 -1.65
CA ARG A 63 -14.79 12.26 -0.59
C ARG A 63 -15.38 11.90 0.76
N TRP A 64 -14.54 12.02 1.79
CA TRP A 64 -14.96 11.95 3.18
C TRP A 64 -15.76 13.20 3.56
N PRO A 65 -17.02 13.07 4.01
CA PRO A 65 -17.83 14.22 4.43
C PRO A 65 -17.12 15.01 5.53
N GLN A 66 -17.18 16.34 5.44
CA GLN A 66 -16.56 17.25 6.42
C GLN A 66 -15.06 17.00 6.62
N ALA A 67 -14.37 16.43 5.61
CA ALA A 67 -12.97 16.06 5.70
C ALA A 67 -12.65 15.14 6.89
N THR A 68 -13.63 14.36 7.37
CA THR A 68 -13.48 13.53 8.57
C THR A 68 -13.54 12.06 8.21
N VAL A 69 -12.51 11.30 8.61
CA VAL A 69 -12.35 9.86 8.40
C VAL A 69 -12.60 9.14 9.73
N PRO A 70 -13.76 8.48 9.91
CA PRO A 70 -13.99 7.61 11.06
C PRO A 70 -13.15 6.34 10.91
N TYR A 71 -12.52 5.88 11.99
CA TYR A 71 -11.65 4.71 11.97
C TYR A 71 -11.85 3.78 13.16
N THR A 72 -11.57 2.50 12.93
CA THR A 72 -11.36 1.47 13.95
C THR A 72 -10.02 0.78 13.69
N ILE A 73 -9.33 0.34 14.74
CA ILE A 73 -8.07 -0.41 14.64
C ILE A 73 -8.30 -1.81 15.22
N SER A 74 -7.87 -2.86 14.52
CA SER A 74 -7.95 -4.24 15.01
C SER A 74 -7.19 -4.40 16.34
N ASN A 75 -7.67 -5.32 17.17
CA ASN A 75 -7.02 -5.68 18.43
C ASN A 75 -5.73 -6.51 18.25
N ASP A 76 -5.38 -6.88 17.01
CA ASP A 76 -4.16 -7.64 16.69
C ASP A 76 -2.87 -6.81 16.78
N PHE A 77 -3.02 -5.48 16.82
CA PHE A 77 -1.93 -4.53 16.90
C PHE A 77 -1.49 -4.29 18.35
N SER A 78 -0.17 -4.19 18.55
CA SER A 78 0.38 -3.83 19.86
C SER A 78 0.11 -2.35 20.18
N ARG A 79 0.28 -1.98 21.45
CA ARG A 79 0.14 -0.58 21.87
C ARG A 79 1.10 0.36 21.12
N SER A 80 2.32 -0.09 20.84
CA SER A 80 3.31 0.69 20.08
C SER A 80 2.91 0.85 18.61
N ASP A 81 2.27 -0.16 18.02
CA ASP A 81 1.76 -0.08 16.65
C ASP A 81 0.65 0.96 16.56
N VAL A 82 -0.30 0.91 17.49
CA VAL A 82 -1.40 1.88 17.59
C VAL A 82 -0.86 3.31 17.78
N GLN A 83 0.17 3.50 18.61
CA GLN A 83 0.80 4.81 18.78
C GLN A 83 1.43 5.32 17.48
N THR A 84 2.06 4.45 16.70
CA THR A 84 2.62 4.79 15.38
C THR A 84 1.53 5.22 14.41
N MET A 85 0.41 4.50 14.38
CA MET A 85 -0.75 4.85 13.54
C MET A 85 -1.38 6.19 13.94
N GLN A 86 -1.55 6.41 15.25
CA GLN A 86 -2.08 7.68 15.78
C GLN A 86 -1.14 8.87 15.47
N ALA A 87 0.18 8.64 15.50
CA ALA A 87 1.16 9.65 15.12
C ALA A 87 1.05 10.00 13.62
N ALA A 88 0.86 9.00 12.75
CA ALA A 88 0.61 9.22 11.32
C ALA A 88 -0.68 10.03 11.06
N MET A 89 -1.79 9.63 11.70
CA MET A 89 -3.07 10.37 11.63
C MET A 89 -2.94 11.82 12.11
N SER A 90 -2.19 12.02 13.21
CA SER A 90 -1.92 13.36 13.76
C SER A 90 -1.08 14.21 12.81
N GLU A 91 -0.08 13.62 12.16
CA GLU A 91 0.76 14.33 11.19
C GLU A 91 -0.04 14.82 9.98
N ILE A 92 -0.92 13.98 9.42
CA ILE A 92 -1.84 14.37 8.34
C ILE A 92 -2.77 15.49 8.83
N SER A 93 -3.35 15.33 10.02
CA SER A 93 -4.29 16.32 10.58
C SER A 93 -3.64 17.67 10.88
N ALA A 94 -2.36 17.68 11.23
CA ALA A 94 -1.60 18.90 11.50
C ALA A 94 -1.28 19.69 10.21
N LYS A 95 -1.14 19.00 9.07
CA LYS A 95 -0.73 19.60 7.79
C LYS A 95 -1.88 19.85 6.82
N THR A 96 -3.06 19.32 7.11
CA THR A 96 -4.22 19.37 6.20
C THR A 96 -5.52 19.67 6.95
N CYS A 97 -6.63 19.76 6.22
CA CYS A 97 -7.97 19.84 6.82
C CYS A 97 -8.54 18.47 7.23
N ILE A 98 -7.87 17.35 6.89
CA ILE A 98 -8.37 16.01 7.20
C ILE A 98 -8.34 15.78 8.70
N ARG A 99 -9.38 15.16 9.25
CA ARG A 99 -9.48 14.78 10.66
C ARG A 99 -9.78 13.30 10.77
N PHE A 100 -9.10 12.63 11.71
CA PHE A 100 -9.40 11.25 12.06
C PHE A 100 -10.16 11.22 13.38
N LYS A 101 -11.19 10.37 13.47
CA LYS A 101 -11.92 10.16 14.72
C LYS A 101 -12.22 8.67 14.92
N PRO A 102 -12.26 8.19 16.17
CA PRO A 102 -12.78 6.85 16.44
C PRO A 102 -14.20 6.70 15.87
N HIS A 103 -14.47 5.55 15.27
CA HIS A 103 -15.79 5.20 14.77
C HIS A 103 -16.82 5.18 15.92
N GLY A 104 -17.95 5.83 15.71
CA GLY A 104 -19.05 5.97 16.66
C GLY A 104 -20.42 5.65 16.05
N GLY A 105 -20.47 4.85 14.98
CA GLY A 105 -21.70 4.46 14.28
C GLY A 105 -21.88 5.13 12.92
N GLU A 106 -20.83 5.76 12.37
CA GLU A 106 -20.87 6.32 11.02
C GLU A 106 -21.05 5.21 9.98
N ARG A 107 -21.92 5.43 8.99
CA ARG A 107 -22.14 4.44 7.92
C ARG A 107 -20.85 4.08 7.17
N HIS A 108 -19.93 5.02 7.00
CA HIS A 108 -18.67 4.84 6.26
C HIS A 108 -17.49 5.04 7.20
N SER A 109 -16.55 4.11 7.21
CA SER A 109 -15.34 4.17 8.04
C SER A 109 -14.22 3.33 7.46
N ILE A 110 -13.00 3.56 7.93
CA ILE A 110 -11.86 2.68 7.67
C ILE A 110 -11.68 1.70 8.84
N PHE A 111 -11.37 0.45 8.52
CA PHE A 111 -10.95 -0.57 9.48
C PHE A 111 -9.49 -0.93 9.21
N ILE A 112 -8.61 -0.59 10.14
CA ILE A 112 -7.18 -0.87 10.04
C ILE A 112 -6.93 -2.27 10.60
N GLN A 113 -6.43 -3.19 9.77
CA GLN A 113 -6.24 -4.60 10.12
C GLN A 113 -4.84 -5.11 9.81
N ASP A 114 -4.41 -6.15 10.52
CA ASP A 114 -3.22 -6.91 10.15
C ASP A 114 -3.53 -7.80 8.94
N GLY A 115 -2.52 -8.02 8.09
CA GLY A 115 -2.67 -8.82 6.89
C GLY A 115 -1.36 -8.96 6.12
N TYR A 116 -1.47 -9.33 4.85
CA TYR A 116 -0.32 -9.50 3.98
C TYR A 116 -0.09 -8.25 3.13
N GLY A 117 1.14 -7.72 3.17
CA GLY A 117 1.48 -6.46 2.51
C GLY A 117 0.88 -5.23 3.19
N CYS A 118 1.01 -4.09 2.51
CA CYS A 118 0.38 -2.82 2.87
C CYS A 118 -0.58 -2.46 1.73
N SER A 119 -1.82 -2.08 2.04
CA SER A 119 -2.77 -1.71 1.00
C SER A 119 -3.97 -0.90 1.48
N SER A 120 -4.57 -0.16 0.54
CA SER A 120 -5.84 0.51 0.73
C SER A 120 -6.60 0.70 -0.59
N GLU A 121 -7.92 0.90 -0.49
CA GLU A 121 -8.71 1.47 -1.59
C GLU A 121 -8.49 2.99 -1.68
N VAL A 122 -8.67 3.56 -2.88
CA VAL A 122 -8.57 5.02 -3.04
C VAL A 122 -9.89 5.73 -2.75
N GLY A 123 -9.88 6.59 -1.73
CA GLY A 123 -11.02 7.42 -1.32
C GLY A 123 -12.02 6.68 -0.44
N ARG A 124 -13.17 7.32 -0.18
CA ARG A 124 -14.26 6.74 0.61
C ARG A 124 -15.05 5.71 -0.19
N ARG A 125 -15.17 4.49 0.34
CA ARG A 125 -15.78 3.32 -0.30
C ARG A 125 -16.93 2.76 0.53
N GLU A 126 -17.15 1.45 0.43
CA GLU A 126 -18.20 0.67 1.10
C GLU A 126 -18.35 1.05 2.59
N PRO A 127 -19.47 0.71 3.25
CA PRO A 127 -19.74 1.13 4.63
C PRO A 127 -18.58 0.94 5.62
N MET A 128 -17.76 -0.09 5.42
CA MET A 128 -16.48 -0.20 6.11
C MET A 128 -15.45 -0.71 5.10
N GLN A 129 -14.40 0.07 4.87
CA GLN A 129 -13.31 -0.29 3.96
C GLN A 129 -12.06 -0.66 4.75
N GLU A 130 -11.28 -1.59 4.24
CA GLU A 130 -10.09 -2.09 4.91
C GLU A 130 -8.86 -1.25 4.54
N VAL A 131 -8.02 -1.02 5.54
CA VAL A 131 -6.64 -0.56 5.35
C VAL A 131 -5.76 -1.66 5.94
N THR A 132 -5.04 -2.38 5.08
CA THR A 132 -4.23 -3.52 5.50
C THR A 132 -2.82 -3.05 5.80
N LEU A 133 -2.35 -3.33 7.02
CA LEU A 133 -1.00 -3.01 7.45
C LEU A 133 -0.37 -4.24 8.09
N SER A 134 0.48 -4.95 7.34
CA SER A 134 1.24 -6.06 7.90
C SER A 134 2.12 -5.62 9.06
N ARG A 135 1.97 -6.27 10.23
CA ARG A 135 2.86 -6.06 11.38
C ARG A 135 4.34 -6.35 11.07
N GLY A 136 4.60 -7.17 10.06
CA GLY A 136 5.95 -7.56 9.63
C GLY A 136 6.69 -6.52 8.78
N GLY A 137 6.08 -5.38 8.43
CA GLY A 137 6.75 -4.40 7.57
C GLY A 137 6.05 -3.06 7.34
N CYS A 138 4.75 -2.93 7.61
CA CYS A 138 3.97 -1.74 7.27
C CYS A 138 3.83 -0.72 8.41
N ILE A 139 4.22 -1.09 9.64
CA ILE A 139 4.02 -0.25 10.83
C ILE A 139 5.17 0.74 11.00
N THR A 140 5.38 1.54 9.96
CA THR A 140 6.21 2.73 10.01
C THR A 140 5.33 3.95 9.81
N LYS A 141 5.70 5.10 10.39
CA LYS A 141 4.91 6.32 10.24
C LYS A 141 4.72 6.69 8.75
N GLY A 142 5.75 6.51 7.92
CA GLY A 142 5.70 6.81 6.49
C GLY A 142 4.72 5.91 5.74
N THR A 143 4.86 4.59 5.88
CA THR A 143 3.95 3.62 5.23
C THR A 143 2.51 3.78 5.73
N VAL A 144 2.28 4.03 7.03
CA VAL A 144 0.92 4.29 7.51
C VAL A 144 0.34 5.57 6.90
N ILE A 145 1.13 6.65 6.79
CA ILE A 145 0.69 7.88 6.11
C ILE A 145 0.32 7.57 4.66
N HIS A 146 1.14 6.79 3.96
CA HIS A 146 0.93 6.40 2.57
C HIS A 146 -0.42 5.70 2.37
N GLU A 147 -0.70 4.64 3.15
CA GLU A 147 -1.99 3.92 3.04
C GLU A 147 -3.18 4.80 3.45
N LEU A 148 -3.02 5.66 4.46
CA LEU A 148 -4.08 6.61 4.83
C LEU A 148 -4.32 7.66 3.75
N VAL A 149 -3.31 8.06 3.00
CA VAL A 149 -3.42 9.00 1.87
C VAL A 149 -4.16 8.35 0.68
N HIS A 150 -3.95 7.06 0.43
CA HIS A 150 -4.81 6.29 -0.46
C HIS A 150 -6.27 6.33 0.01
N ALA A 151 -6.54 5.96 1.26
CA ALA A 151 -7.90 6.01 1.82
C ALA A 151 -8.54 7.41 1.78
N ILE A 152 -7.75 8.48 1.86
CA ILE A 152 -8.22 9.87 1.70
C ILE A 152 -8.63 10.16 0.25
N GLY A 153 -7.94 9.59 -0.74
CA GLY A 153 -8.33 9.63 -2.14
C GLY A 153 -7.25 10.01 -3.13
N PHE A 154 -5.98 9.66 -2.87
CA PHE A 154 -4.87 9.89 -3.80
C PHE A 154 -4.33 8.58 -4.40
N TRP A 155 -3.91 8.66 -5.65
CA TRP A 155 -3.16 7.61 -6.35
C TRP A 155 -1.66 7.86 -6.17
N HIS A 156 -0.80 6.97 -6.69
CA HIS A 156 0.63 7.29 -6.77
C HIS A 156 0.87 8.45 -7.76
N GLU A 157 1.82 9.32 -7.43
CA GLU A 157 2.35 10.30 -8.38
C GLU A 157 3.51 9.65 -9.14
N GLN A 158 3.32 9.43 -10.43
CA GLN A 158 4.26 8.78 -11.35
C GLN A 158 5.25 9.75 -12.01
#